data_AF-A0A5U8J450-F1
#
_entry.id   AF-A0A5U8J450-F1
#
_cell.length_a   1.000
_cell.length_b   1.000
_cell.length_c   1.000
_cell.angle_alpha   90.00
_cell.angle_beta   90.00
_cell.angle_gamma   90.00
#
_symmetry.space_group_name_H-M   'P 1'
#
loop_
_entity.id
_entity.type
_entity.pdbx_description
1 polymer ?
#
loop_
_entity_poly.entity_id
_entity_poly.type
_entity_poly.pdbx_seq_one_letter_code
_entity_poly.pdbx_strand_id
1 'polypeptide(L)' 'MANRKQRRTRADVERIHTQTEINRRLYRAHNLAYFLRLEMLASPCDSRMLWLPSVLDYIADDIGDIQDLFNNPTHTA' A
#
# COMPACT_ATOMS: atom_id res chain seq x y z
N MET A 1 -28.21 17.83 -18.63
CA MET A 1 -27.52 16.53 -18.87
C MET A 1 -26.00 16.59 -18.73
N ALA A 2 -25.33 17.71 -19.05
CA ALA A 2 -23.87 17.87 -18.90
C ALA A 2 -23.35 17.60 -17.48
N ASN A 3 -24.06 18.08 -16.45
CA ASN A 3 -23.66 17.93 -15.05
C ASN A 3 -23.65 16.45 -14.56
N ARG A 4 -24.47 15.59 -15.18
CA ARG A 4 -24.50 14.14 -14.87
C ARG A 4 -23.32 13.39 -15.49
N LYS A 5 -22.85 13.81 -16.68
CA LYS A 5 -21.64 13.26 -17.31
C LYS A 5 -20.40 13.64 -16.52
N GLN A 6 -20.27 14.91 -16.13
CA GLN A 6 -19.13 15.41 -15.36
C GLN A 6 -19.01 14.73 -13.98
N ARG A 7 -20.15 14.49 -13.29
CA ARG A 7 -20.17 13.75 -12.03
C ARG A 7 -19.73 12.29 -12.16
N ARG A 8 -20.05 11.62 -13.27
CA ARG A 8 -19.58 10.25 -13.54
C ARG A 8 -18.08 10.22 -13.77
N THR A 9 -17.56 11.12 -14.60
CA THR A 9 -16.13 11.22 -14.87
C THR A 9 -15.32 11.46 -13.60
N ARG A 10 -15.80 12.32 -12.69
CA ARG A 10 -15.12 12.55 -11.40
C ARG A 10 -15.08 11.30 -10.53
N ALA A 11 -16.22 10.61 -10.39
CA ALA A 11 -16.29 9.36 -9.62
C ALA A 11 -15.41 8.25 -10.22
N ASP A 12 -15.30 8.18 -11.55
CA ASP A 12 -14.43 7.22 -12.23
C ASP A 12 -12.95 7.53 -11.97
N VAL A 13 -12.55 8.81 -11.97
CA VAL A 13 -11.18 9.23 -11.64
C VAL A 13 -10.83 8.91 -10.19
N GLU A 14 -11.72 9.22 -9.24
CA GLU A 14 -11.52 8.90 -7.82
C GLU A 14 -11.35 7.38 -7.63
N ARG A 15 -12.18 6.56 -8.29
CA ARG A 15 -12.06 5.10 -8.26
C ARG A 15 -10.74 4.59 -8.85
N ILE A 16 -10.34 5.10 -10.01
CA ILE A 16 -9.07 4.71 -10.64
C ILE A 16 -7.90 5.07 -9.74
N HIS A 17 -7.91 6.27 -9.16
CA HIS A 17 -6.87 6.74 -8.25
C HIS A 17 -6.75 5.83 -7.01
N THR A 18 -7.88 5.51 -6.35
CA THR A 18 -7.90 4.58 -5.21
C THR A 18 -7.32 3.22 -5.59
N GLN A 19 -7.69 2.67 -6.75
CA GLN A 19 -7.16 1.38 -7.21
C GLN A 19 -5.65 1.45 -7.51
N THR A 20 -5.18 2.55 -8.10
CA THR A 20 -3.76 2.79 -8.35
C THR A 20 -2.97 2.82 -7.04
N GLU A 21 -3.46 3.52 -6.03
CA GLU A 21 -2.81 3.59 -4.71
C GLU A 21 -2.79 2.25 -3.98
N ILE A 22 -3.88 1.47 -4.02
CA ILE A 22 -3.91 0.11 -3.49
C ILE A 22 -2.86 -0.76 -4.19
N ASN A 23 -2.82 -0.76 -5.52
CA ASN A 23 -1.87 -1.55 -6.29
C ASN A 23 -0.42 -1.17 -5.99
N ARG A 24 -0.15 0.14 -5.85
CA ARG A 24 1.18 0.66 -5.50
C ARG A 24 1.65 0.17 -4.13
N ARG A 25 0.79 0.24 -3.12
CA ARG A 25 1.11 -0.20 -1.74
C ARG A 25 1.27 -1.70 -1.66
N LEU A 26 0.40 -2.48 -2.31
CA LEU A 26 0.55 -3.94 -2.41
C LEU A 26 1.86 -4.34 -3.06
N TYR A 27 2.24 -3.69 -4.17
CA TYR A 27 3.50 -3.96 -4.85
C TYR A 27 4.71 -3.66 -3.95
N ARG A 28 4.66 -2.55 -3.21
CA ARG A 28 5.71 -2.14 -2.26
C ARG A 28 5.85 -3.12 -1.10
N ALA A 29 4.75 -3.42 -0.40
CA ALA A 29 4.72 -4.38 0.70
C ALA A 29 5.20 -5.77 0.25
N HIS A 30 4.76 -6.24 -0.92
CA HIS A 30 5.23 -7.50 -1.50
C HIS A 30 6.74 -7.52 -1.72
N ASN A 31 7.30 -6.48 -2.34
CA ASN A 31 8.74 -6.42 -2.58
C ASN A 31 9.55 -6.37 -1.28
N LEU A 32 9.11 -5.59 -0.30
CA LEU A 32 9.77 -5.53 1.01
C LEU A 32 9.72 -6.89 1.71
N ALA A 33 8.57 -7.57 1.73
CA ALA A 33 8.45 -8.90 2.29
C ALA A 33 9.33 -9.93 1.55
N TYR A 34 9.42 -9.83 0.22
CA TYR A 34 10.28 -10.69 -0.59
C TYR A 34 11.77 -10.52 -0.25
N PHE A 35 12.27 -9.28 -0.21
CA PHE A 35 13.67 -9.00 0.14
C PHE A 35 13.97 -9.30 1.61
N LEU A 36 13.02 -8.99 2.51
CA LEU A 36 13.12 -9.34 3.93
C LEU A 36 13.37 -10.84 4.13
N ARG A 37 12.61 -11.68 3.43
CA ARG A 37 12.79 -13.14 3.46
C ARG A 37 14.17 -13.56 2.97
N LEU A 38 14.68 -12.93 1.90
CA LEU A 38 16.02 -13.24 1.38
C LEU A 38 17.12 -12.82 2.36
N GLU A 39 17.03 -11.63 2.94
CA GLU A 39 17.97 -11.14 3.96
C GLU A 39 17.97 -12.03 5.20
N MET A 40 16.79 -12.45 5.68
CA MET A 40 16.68 -13.37 6.81
C MET A 40 17.30 -14.75 6.54
N LEU A 41 17.28 -15.22 5.29
CA LEU A 41 17.91 -16.48 4.90
C LEU A 41 19.44 -16.33 4.69
N ALA A 42 19.90 -15.15 4.31
CA ALA A 42 21.30 -14.88 4.02
C ALA A 42 22.11 -14.44 5.24
N SER A 43 21.47 -13.82 6.24
CA SER A 43 22.16 -13.26 7.41
C SER A 43 22.38 -14.32 8.50
N PRO A 44 23.59 -14.46 9.06
CA PRO A 44 23.83 -15.29 10.23
C PRO A 44 23.06 -14.75 11.44
N CYS A 45 22.51 -15.66 12.27
CA CYS A 45 21.68 -15.35 13.46
C CYS A 45 22.24 -14.30 14.44
N ASP A 46 23.53 -13.99 14.39
CA ASP A 46 24.19 -13.05 15.33
C ASP A 46 24.15 -11.58 14.90
N SER A 47 23.72 -11.28 13.66
CA SER A 47 23.59 -9.90 13.22
C SER A 47 22.29 -9.32 13.77
N ARG A 48 22.38 -8.40 14.74
CA ARG A 48 21.21 -7.66 15.24
C ARG A 48 20.58 -6.91 14.06
N MET A 49 19.44 -7.40 13.58
CA MET A 49 18.67 -6.77 12.51
C MET A 49 17.97 -5.52 13.04
N LEU A 50 18.72 -4.48 13.36
CA LEU A 50 18.19 -3.22 13.93
C LEU A 50 17.18 -2.53 12.99
N TRP A 51 17.26 -2.84 11.69
CA TRP A 51 16.35 -2.36 10.66
C TRP A 51 15.04 -3.16 10.57
N LEU A 52 14.98 -4.38 11.13
CA LEU A 52 13.84 -5.29 11.01
C LEU A 52 12.54 -4.67 11.53
N PRO A 53 12.52 -4.03 12.72
CA PRO A 53 11.30 -3.36 13.19
C PRO A 53 10.78 -2.33 12.20
N SER A 54 11.66 -1.51 11.61
CA SER A 54 11.27 -0.47 10.66
C SER A 54 10.69 -1.04 9.35
N VAL A 55 11.22 -2.17 8.86
CA VAL A 55 10.67 -2.83 7.67
C VAL A 55 9.29 -3.43 7.96
N LEU A 56 9.11 -4.03 9.15
CA LEU A 56 7.82 -4.58 9.57
C LEU A 56 6.78 -3.47 9.76
N ASP A 57 7.17 -2.34 10.36
CA ASP A 57 6.31 -1.17 10.55
C ASP A 57 5.81 -0.63 9.20
N TYR A 58 6.71 -0.50 8.23
CA TYR A 58 6.37 -0.01 6.90
C TYR A 58 5.42 -0.94 6.12
N ILE A 59 5.55 -2.27 6.31
CA ILE A 59 4.60 -3.25 5.76
C ILE A 59 3.25 -3.14 6.48
N ALA A 60 3.25 -2.94 7.80
CA ALA A 60 2.03 -2.78 8.59
C ALA A 60 1.27 -1.50 8.20
N ASP A 61 1.98 -0.39 8.03
CA ASP A 61 1.42 0.87 7.53
C ASP A 61 0.77 0.67 6.15
N ASP A 62 1.46 0.00 5.22
CA ASP A 62 0.92 -0.32 3.89
C ASP A 62 -0.40 -1.11 3.99
N ILE A 63 -0.48 -2.08 4.91
CA ILE A 63 -1.69 -2.88 5.12
C ILE A 63 -2.81 -2.02 5.72
N GLY A 64 -2.52 -1.21 6.73
CA GLY A 64 -3.51 -0.33 7.37
C GLY A 64 -4.08 0.67 6.39
N ASP A 65 -3.21 1.31 5.61
CA ASP A 65 -3.59 2.22 4.55
C ASP A 65 -4.46 1.57 3.46
N ILE A 66 -4.14 0.34 3.05
CA ILE A 66 -4.96 -0.42 2.09
C ILE A 66 -6.34 -0.70 2.69
N GLN A 67 -6.42 -1.09 3.96
CA GLN A 67 -7.69 -1.31 4.65
C GLN A 67 -8.53 -0.01 4.68
N ASP A 68 -7.90 1.13 4.96
CA ASP A 68 -8.56 2.43 4.96
C ASP A 68 -9.08 2.81 3.56
N LEU A 69 -8.30 2.56 2.50
CA LEU A 69 -8.73 2.80 1.12
C LEU A 69 -9.91 1.92 0.70
N PHE A 70 -9.99 0.68 1.22
CA PHE A 70 -11.16 -0.19 1.00
C PHE A 70 -12.38 0.25 1.80
N ASN A 71 -12.18 0.68 3.05
CA ASN A 71 -13.27 1.05 3.95
C ASN A 71 -13.83 2.46 3.67
N ASN A 72 -13.00 3.38 3.14
CA ASN A 72 -13.34 4.77 2.89
C ASN A 72 -13.01 5.20 1.44
N PRO A 73 -13.67 4.64 0.41
CA PRO A 73 -13.36 4.92 -0.99
C PRO A 73 -13.65 6.38 -1.44
N THR A 74 -14.22 7.22 -0.58
CA THR A 74 -14.64 8.60 -0.86
C THR A 74 -13.87 9.68 -0.09
N HIS A 75 -12.87 9.33 0.72
CA HIS A 75 -12.06 10.31 1.48
C HIS A 75 -10.64 10.43 0.93
N THR A 76 -10.52 10.85 -0.32
CA THR A 76 -9.33 11.60 -0.76
C THR A 76 -9.61 13.07 -0.47
N ALA A 77 -9.09 13.57 0.65
CA ALA A 77 -9.04 15.00 0.94
C ALA A 77 -7.99 15.69 0.06
#